data_AF-A0A914YBL1-F1
#
_entry.id   AF-A0A914YBL1-F1
#
_cell.length_a   1.000
_cell.length_b   1.000
_cell.length_c   1.000
_cell.angle_alpha   90.00
_cell.angle_beta   90.00
_cell.angle_gamma   90.00
#
_symmetry.space_group_name_H-M   'P 1'
#
loop_
_entity.id
_entity.type
_entity.pdbx_description
1 polymer ?
#
loop_
_entity_poly.entity_id
_entity_poly.type
_entity_poly.pdbx_seq_one_letter_code
_entity_poly.pdbx_strand_id
1 'polypeptide(L)'
;MSSSGKRQIRQSTTSQANGFEQEEWFHGMLPREDITKLLVDQGHFLVRMTEPKPNQGMKLVLSVKWNKKPHHFIINHDGKEASKYYIERFQFDSVIDLINFYISRKVPVTEKSGACLIHPVPRQDWELYHESIELGKMLGEGKNFCINIC
;
A
#
# COMPACT_ATOMS: atom_id res chain seq x y z
N MET A 1 -34.14 29.74 -21.81
CA MET A 1 -33.36 28.70 -22.52
C MET A 1 -32.12 28.46 -21.68
N SER A 2 -32.25 27.55 -20.71
CA SER A 2 -31.25 27.35 -19.66
C SER A 2 -30.36 26.16 -19.98
N SER A 3 -29.09 26.32 -19.62
CA SER A 3 -28.24 25.30 -18.97
C SER A 3 -26.89 25.10 -19.65
N SER A 4 -25.93 25.83 -19.08
CA SER A 4 -24.50 25.58 -18.94
C SER A 4 -24.05 24.13 -19.10
N GLY A 5 -23.13 23.90 -20.04
CA GLY A 5 -22.38 22.65 -20.19
C GLY A 5 -21.30 22.52 -19.11
N LYS A 6 -21.44 21.52 -18.25
CA LYS A 6 -20.44 21.15 -17.24
C LYS A 6 -19.30 20.38 -17.91
N ARG A 7 -18.06 20.86 -17.72
CA ARG A 7 -16.82 20.15 -18.06
C ARG A 7 -16.71 18.87 -17.22
N GLN A 8 -16.51 17.75 -17.87
CA GLN A 8 -16.37 16.43 -17.28
C GLN A 8 -14.89 16.19 -16.92
N ILE A 9 -14.61 16.00 -15.63
CA ILE A 9 -13.30 15.62 -15.11
C ILE A 9 -13.10 14.13 -15.45
N ARG A 10 -12.02 13.81 -16.16
CA ARG A 10 -11.59 12.44 -16.45
C ARG A 10 -10.90 11.87 -15.20
N GLN A 11 -11.57 10.94 -14.52
CA GLN A 11 -10.94 10.04 -13.56
C GLN A 11 -10.22 8.93 -14.34
N SER A 12 -8.89 9.00 -14.43
CA SER A 12 -7.99 7.85 -14.54
C SER A 12 -8.01 7.13 -13.18
N THR A 13 -8.09 5.80 -13.01
CA THR A 13 -7.76 4.66 -13.86
C THR A 13 -8.28 3.38 -13.18
N THR A 14 -8.78 2.44 -14.00
CA THR A 14 -8.83 0.98 -13.80
C THR A 14 -9.71 0.41 -12.69
N SER A 15 -10.94 0.10 -13.10
CA SER A 15 -11.88 -0.86 -12.53
C SER A 15 -11.22 -2.22 -12.23
N GLN A 16 -11.07 -2.57 -10.95
CA GLN A 16 -11.26 -3.89 -10.34
C GLN A 16 -11.26 -3.66 -8.83
N ALA A 17 -12.46 -3.45 -8.26
CA ALA A 17 -12.63 -3.19 -6.83
C ALA A 17 -12.40 -4.49 -6.05
N ASN A 18 -11.12 -4.83 -5.82
CA ASN A 18 -10.71 -6.07 -5.18
C ASN A 18 -10.88 -6.06 -3.65
N GLY A 19 -11.69 -5.14 -3.12
CA GLY A 19 -12.10 -5.01 -1.72
C GLY A 19 -10.99 -4.57 -0.76
N PHE A 20 -9.75 -4.99 -1.00
CA PHE A 20 -8.62 -4.78 -0.10
C PHE A 20 -8.24 -3.32 0.13
N GLU A 21 -8.69 -2.40 -0.74
CA GLU A 21 -8.41 -0.97 -0.60
C GLU A 21 -9.08 -0.36 0.65
N GLN A 22 -10.14 -1.00 1.14
CA GLN A 22 -10.86 -0.58 2.35
C GLN A 22 -10.26 -1.14 3.64
N GLU A 23 -9.31 -2.07 3.52
CA GLU A 23 -8.72 -2.74 4.67
C GLU A 23 -7.78 -1.80 5.44
N GLU A 24 -7.77 -1.96 6.76
CA GLU A 24 -6.95 -1.11 7.63
C GLU A 24 -5.44 -1.26 7.36
N TRP A 25 -5.01 -2.46 6.98
CA TRP A 25 -3.61 -2.78 6.69
C TRP A 25 -3.15 -2.32 5.31
N PHE A 26 -4.02 -1.70 4.50
CA PHE A 26 -3.67 -1.22 3.16
C PHE A 26 -3.44 0.31 3.16
N HIS A 27 -2.19 0.73 2.92
CA HIS A 27 -1.73 2.12 3.02
C HIS A 27 -1.60 2.87 1.69
N GLY A 28 -2.13 2.33 0.58
CA GLY A 28 -2.02 2.99 -0.72
C GLY A 28 -0.56 3.24 -1.12
N MET A 29 -0.25 4.45 -1.58
CA MET A 29 1.12 4.85 -1.96
C MET A 29 1.94 5.28 -0.74
N LEU A 30 2.56 4.31 -0.06
CA LEU A 30 3.43 4.57 1.09
C LEU A 30 4.92 4.47 0.73
N PRO A 31 5.72 5.55 0.91
CA PRO A 31 7.16 5.55 0.70
C PRO A 31 7.89 4.59 1.65
N ARG A 32 9.10 4.17 1.26
CA ARG A 32 9.84 3.14 2.02
C ARG A 32 10.31 3.66 3.38
N GLU A 33 10.55 4.96 3.47
CA GLU A 33 11.06 5.66 4.63
C GLU A 33 10.08 5.55 5.81
N ASP A 34 8.79 5.69 5.52
CA ASP A 34 7.74 5.69 6.54
C ASP A 34 7.40 4.30 7.05
N ILE A 35 7.58 3.26 6.23
CA ILE A 35 7.39 1.85 6.65
C ILE A 35 8.22 1.53 7.89
N THR A 36 9.44 2.04 7.97
CA THR A 36 10.34 1.74 9.10
C THR A 36 9.86 2.33 10.41
N LYS A 37 9.07 3.41 10.35
CA LYS A 37 8.46 4.08 11.51
C LYS A 37 7.16 3.38 11.93
N LEU A 38 6.40 2.85 10.97
CA LEU A 38 5.14 2.16 11.21
C LEU A 38 5.33 0.72 11.72
N LEU A 39 6.34 0.01 11.20
CA LEU A 39 6.61 -1.36 11.58
C LEU A 39 7.52 -1.45 12.82
N VAL A 40 6.92 -1.13 13.97
CA VAL A 40 7.58 -1.04 15.28
C VAL A 40 7.99 -2.42 15.81
N ASP A 41 7.02 -3.33 15.96
CA ASP A 41 7.22 -4.61 16.64
C ASP A 41 7.30 -5.80 15.68
N GLN A 42 7.80 -6.93 16.20
CA GLN A 42 7.91 -8.17 15.43
C GLN A 42 6.53 -8.70 15.03
N GLY A 43 6.36 -8.99 13.75
CA GLY A 43 5.11 -9.46 13.17
C GLY A 43 4.13 -8.36 12.78
N HIS A 44 4.49 -7.08 13.00
CA HIS A 44 3.76 -5.95 12.43
C HIS A 44 3.89 -6.00 10.92
N PHE A 45 2.78 -5.83 10.21
CA PHE A 45 2.75 -5.83 8.76
C PHE A 45 1.77 -4.82 8.19
N LEU A 46 2.00 -4.46 6.92
CA LEU A 46 1.12 -3.64 6.10
C LEU A 46 1.30 -3.97 4.62
N VAL A 47 0.31 -3.63 3.79
CA VAL A 47 0.37 -3.69 2.34
C VAL A 47 0.35 -2.29 1.77
N ARG A 48 1.18 -2.07 0.74
CA ARG A 48 1.29 -0.80 0.03
C ARG A 48 1.45 -1.02 -1.46
N MET A 49 1.26 0.03 -2.23
CA MET A 49 1.62 0.11 -3.64
C MET A 49 2.97 0.79 -3.81
N THR A 50 3.74 0.35 -4.80
CA THR A 50 4.95 1.05 -5.23
C THR A 50 4.60 2.20 -6.15
N GLU A 51 5.46 3.23 -6.15
CA GLU A 51 5.41 4.27 -7.17
C GLU A 51 5.44 3.65 -8.59
N PRO A 52 4.64 4.19 -9.52
CA PRO A 52 4.64 3.74 -10.90
C PRO A 52 6.00 4.02 -11.52
N LYS A 53 6.75 2.96 -11.81
CA LYS A 53 8.00 3.09 -12.56
C LYS A 53 7.69 3.09 -14.06
N PRO A 54 8.40 3.92 -14.87
CA PRO A 54 8.28 3.84 -16.32
C PRO A 54 8.55 2.41 -16.76
N ASN A 55 7.64 1.86 -17.57
CA ASN A 55 7.65 0.50 -18.13
C ASN A 55 7.38 -0.68 -17.16
N GLN A 56 7.13 -0.45 -15.86
CA GLN A 56 6.87 -1.55 -14.90
C GLN A 56 5.52 -1.47 -14.17
N GLY A 57 4.80 -0.36 -14.28
CA GLY A 57 3.51 -0.17 -13.61
C GLY A 57 3.62 -0.13 -12.08
N MET A 58 2.47 -0.11 -11.42
CA MET A 58 2.36 -0.18 -9.96
C MET A 58 2.39 -1.64 -9.50
N LYS A 59 3.06 -1.92 -8.37
CA LYS A 59 3.12 -3.26 -7.77
C LYS A 59 2.63 -3.22 -6.33
N LEU A 60 1.92 -4.26 -5.93
CA LEU A 60 1.55 -4.48 -4.52
C LEU A 60 2.74 -5.08 -3.77
N VAL A 61 3.00 -4.55 -2.57
CA VAL A 61 4.10 -4.97 -1.70
C VAL A 61 3.60 -5.17 -0.29
N LEU A 62 3.76 -6.38 0.23
CA LEU A 62 3.60 -6.73 1.64
C LEU A 62 4.89 -6.40 2.38
N SER A 63 4.81 -5.56 3.40
CA SER A 63 5.94 -5.21 4.26
C SER A 63 5.69 -5.73 5.67
N VAL A 64 6.68 -6.40 6.27
CA VAL A 64 6.59 -6.99 7.62
C VAL A 64 7.87 -6.79 8.40
N LYS A 65 7.78 -6.52 9.70
CA LYS A 65 8.94 -6.49 10.61
C LYS A 65 9.19 -7.87 11.16
N TRP A 66 10.36 -8.41 10.90
CA TRP A 66 10.77 -9.71 11.41
C TRP A 66 12.26 -9.71 11.75
N ASN A 67 12.66 -10.36 12.84
CA ASN A 67 14.07 -10.41 13.25
C ASN A 67 14.74 -9.01 13.29
N LYS A 68 14.01 -8.03 13.84
CA LYS A 68 14.41 -6.60 13.95
C LYS A 68 14.58 -5.84 12.62
N LYS A 69 14.31 -6.46 11.47
CA LYS A 69 14.46 -5.83 10.14
C LYS A 69 13.13 -5.81 9.37
N PRO A 70 12.88 -4.78 8.55
CA PRO A 70 11.76 -4.81 7.63
C PRO A 70 12.07 -5.75 6.45
N HIS A 71 11.12 -6.61 6.13
CA HIS A 71 11.10 -7.44 4.93
C HIS A 71 10.00 -6.95 4.00
N HIS A 72 10.27 -6.96 2.69
CA HIS A 72 9.34 -6.51 1.67
C HIS A 72 9.16 -7.63 0.63
N PHE A 73 7.92 -8.02 0.39
CA PHE A 73 7.54 -9.08 -0.53
C PHE A 73 6.60 -8.52 -1.59
N ILE A 74 6.91 -8.75 -2.86
CA ILE A 74 6.03 -8.34 -3.96
C ILE A 74 4.88 -9.33 -4.04
N ILE A 75 3.65 -8.83 -4.05
CA ILE A 75 2.46 -9.61 -4.35
C ILE A 75 2.30 -9.57 -5.87
N ASN A 76 2.57 -10.71 -6.50
CA ASN A 76 2.44 -10.89 -7.94
C ASN A 76 0.98 -11.18 -8.31
N HIS A 77 0.65 -10.86 -9.55
CA HIS A 77 -0.66 -11.08 -10.12
C HIS A 77 -0.49 -11.65 -11.54
N ASP A 78 -1.00 -12.85 -11.78
CA ASP A 78 -0.67 -13.61 -13.00
C ASP A 78 -1.36 -13.08 -14.26
N GLY A 79 -2.36 -12.19 -14.14
CA GLY A 79 -3.00 -11.51 -15.28
C GLY A 79 -3.68 -12.44 -16.31
N LYS A 80 -3.82 -13.73 -16.00
CA LYS A 80 -4.49 -14.77 -16.81
C LYS A 80 -5.98 -14.85 -16.46
N GLU A 81 -6.73 -15.64 -17.23
CA GLU A 81 -8.19 -15.82 -17.10
C GLU A 81 -8.66 -16.15 -15.68
N ALA A 82 -7.85 -16.88 -14.90
CA ALA A 82 -7.98 -17.00 -13.45
C ALA A 82 -6.98 -16.05 -12.77
N SER A 83 -7.34 -14.78 -12.68
CA SER A 83 -6.60 -13.70 -12.00
C SER A 83 -6.32 -14.11 -10.55
N LYS A 84 -5.10 -14.62 -10.26
CA LYS A 84 -4.67 -15.08 -8.92
C LYS A 84 -3.54 -14.21 -8.37
N TYR A 85 -3.55 -14.03 -7.05
CA TYR A 85 -2.54 -13.33 -6.26
C TYR A 85 -1.60 -14.32 -5.56
N TYR A 86 -0.28 -14.06 -5.60
CA TYR A 86 0.72 -14.91 -4.95
C TYR A 86 2.01 -14.17 -4.58
N ILE A 87 2.79 -14.76 -3.68
CA ILE A 87 4.13 -14.28 -3.30
C ILE A 87 5.20 -15.32 -3.67
N GLU A 88 5.04 -16.55 -3.19
CA GLU A 88 6.00 -17.65 -3.41
C GLU A 88 5.29 -18.85 -4.05
N ARG A 89 4.63 -19.69 -3.23
CA ARG A 89 4.01 -20.95 -3.68
C ARG A 89 2.48 -20.96 -3.69
N PHE A 90 1.87 -20.21 -2.78
CA PHE A 90 0.41 -20.23 -2.59
C PHE A 90 -0.24 -19.15 -3.45
N GLN A 91 -1.31 -19.54 -4.15
CA GLN A 91 -2.11 -18.69 -5.02
C GLN A 91 -3.51 -18.50 -4.44
N PHE A 92 -4.03 -17.28 -4.52
CA PHE A 92 -5.31 -16.88 -3.93
C PHE A 92 -6.15 -16.08 -4.92
N ASP A 93 -7.47 -16.09 -4.74
CA ASP A 93 -8.41 -15.30 -5.54
C ASP A 93 -8.37 -13.82 -5.20
N SER A 94 -8.10 -13.48 -3.93
CA SER A 94 -8.01 -12.10 -3.47
C SER A 94 -6.77 -11.87 -2.61
N VAL A 95 -6.34 -10.60 -2.53
CA VAL A 95 -5.28 -10.18 -1.60
C VAL A 95 -5.74 -10.39 -0.15
N ILE A 96 -7.03 -10.21 0.14
CA ILE A 96 -7.61 -10.45 1.46
C ILE A 96 -7.42 -11.92 1.87
N ASP A 97 -7.76 -12.87 0.99
CA ASP A 97 -7.58 -14.30 1.25
C ASP A 97 -6.11 -14.67 1.46
N LEU A 98 -5.22 -14.07 0.67
CA LEU A 98 -3.78 -14.24 0.82
C LEU A 98 -3.33 -13.82 2.23
N ILE A 99 -3.69 -12.61 2.67
CA ILE A 99 -3.31 -12.08 3.98
C ILE A 99 -3.93 -12.92 5.10
N ASN A 100 -5.22 -13.20 5.03
CA ASN A 100 -5.95 -14.00 6.02
C ASN A 100 -5.36 -15.40 6.17
N PHE A 101 -4.92 -16.03 5.07
CA PHE A 101 -4.24 -17.32 5.11
C PHE A 101 -2.95 -17.25 5.93
N TYR A 102 -2.07 -16.28 5.66
CA TYR A 102 -0.79 -16.16 6.38
C TYR A 102 -0.98 -15.81 7.85
N ILE A 103 -1.97 -14.99 8.21
CA ILE A 103 -2.33 -14.69 9.60
C ILE A 103 -2.87 -15.93 10.32
N SER A 104 -3.85 -16.61 9.70
CA SER A 104 -4.56 -17.72 10.33
C SER A 104 -3.71 -18.97 10.47
N ARG A 105 -2.90 -19.29 9.45
CA ARG A 105 -2.03 -20.47 9.44
C ARG A 105 -0.70 -20.23 10.15
N LYS A 106 -0.33 -18.96 10.40
CA LYS A 106 0.96 -18.56 10.99
C LYS A 106 2.16 -19.18 10.27
N VAL A 107 2.02 -19.36 8.96
CA VAL A 107 3.10 -19.88 8.10
C VAL A 107 3.99 -18.73 7.64
N PRO A 108 5.30 -18.96 7.44
CA PRO A 108 6.20 -17.93 6.97
C PRO A 108 5.85 -17.53 5.53
N VAL A 109 5.93 -16.23 5.23
CA VAL A 109 5.67 -15.67 3.89
C VAL A 109 6.67 -16.21 2.86
N THR A 110 7.92 -16.41 3.27
CA THR A 110 8.95 -17.11 2.50
C THR A 110 9.83 -17.92 3.44
N GLU A 111 10.28 -19.09 3.02
CA GLU A 111 11.15 -19.96 3.84
C GLU A 111 12.46 -19.27 4.24
N LYS A 112 13.03 -18.48 3.33
CA LYS A 112 14.29 -17.76 3.56
C LYS A 112 14.19 -16.71 4.67
N SER A 113 13.06 -16.00 4.76
CA SER A 113 12.89 -14.94 5.77
C SER A 113 12.37 -15.48 7.09
N GLY A 114 11.58 -16.57 7.05
CA GLY A 114 10.83 -17.06 8.20
C GLY A 114 9.80 -16.05 8.73
N ALA A 115 9.47 -15.00 7.96
CA ALA A 115 8.63 -13.91 8.44
C ALA A 115 7.16 -14.30 8.51
N CYS A 116 6.52 -14.12 9.67
CA CYS A 116 5.10 -14.40 9.86
C CYS A 116 4.30 -13.10 10.05
N LEU A 117 3.06 -13.08 9.55
CA LEU A 117 2.12 -11.98 9.76
C LEU A 117 1.40 -12.19 11.09
N ILE A 118 1.43 -11.17 11.96
CA ILE A 118 0.83 -11.27 13.30
C ILE A 118 -0.13 -10.11 13.56
N HIS A 119 0.33 -8.87 13.40
CA HIS A 119 -0.44 -7.68 13.73
C HIS A 119 -0.56 -6.76 12.51
N PRO A 120 -1.77 -6.48 12.01
CA PRO A 120 -1.95 -5.46 10.99
C PRO A 120 -1.64 -4.09 11.60
N VAL A 121 -0.89 -3.28 10.85
CA VAL A 121 -0.73 -1.85 11.18
C VAL A 121 -1.82 -1.09 10.44
N PRO A 122 -2.70 -0.36 11.13
CA PRO A 122 -3.74 0.41 10.46
C PRO A 122 -3.14 1.62 9.76
N ARG A 123 -3.80 2.08 8.69
CA ARG A 123 -3.57 3.39 8.07
C ARG A 123 -3.59 4.49 9.11
N GLN A 124 -2.72 5.46 8.92
CA GLN A 124 -2.59 6.60 9.81
C GLN A 124 -3.30 7.81 9.22
N ASP A 125 -3.88 8.66 10.08
CA ASP A 125 -4.69 9.81 9.65
C ASP A 125 -3.90 10.77 8.73
N TRP A 126 -2.59 10.87 8.92
CA TRP A 126 -1.71 11.71 8.09
C TRP A 126 -1.53 11.20 6.66
N GLU A 127 -1.77 9.93 6.37
CA GLU A 127 -1.64 9.36 5.02
C GLU A 127 -2.69 9.94 4.06
N LEU A 128 -3.91 10.19 4.55
CA LEU A 128 -4.99 10.81 3.77
C LEU A 128 -4.67 12.24 3.34
N TYR A 129 -3.91 12.99 4.15
CA TYR A 129 -3.54 14.35 3.80
C TYR A 129 -2.58 14.38 2.61
N HIS A 130 -1.63 13.43 2.53
CA HIS A 130 -0.65 13.40 1.44
C HIS A 130 -1.28 13.01 0.09
N GLU A 131 -2.32 12.17 0.09
CA GLU A 131 -3.08 11.82 -1.13
C GLU A 131 -4.06 12.93 -1.56
N SER A 132 -4.54 13.77 -0.62
CA SER A 132 -5.42 14.91 -0.91
C SER A 132 -4.71 16.16 -1.46
N ILE A 133 -3.37 16.16 -1.49
CA ILE A 133 -2.56 17.24 -2.06
C ILE A 133 -2.37 16.98 -3.56
N GLU A 134 -3.46 16.94 -4.31
CA GLU A 134 -3.41 17.25 -5.74
C GLU A 134 -4.48 18.26 -6.13
N LEU A 135 -3.99 19.37 -6.68
CA LEU A 135 -4.67 20.28 -7.60
C LEU A 135 -5.61 21.34 -7.02
N GLY A 136 -5.26 21.84 -5.83
CA GLY A 136 -5.89 23.01 -5.23
C GLY A 136 -4.99 24.24 -5.15
N LYS A 137 -4.52 24.76 -6.29
CA LYS A 137 -4.00 26.14 -6.45
C LYS A 137 -2.63 26.41 -5.82
N MET A 138 -1.71 26.96 -6.63
CA MET A 138 -0.57 27.72 -6.13
C MET A 138 -1.10 28.76 -5.13
N LEU A 139 -0.79 28.60 -3.85
CA LEU A 139 -1.00 29.63 -2.85
C LEU A 139 0.22 29.69 -1.95
N GLY A 140 1.03 30.72 -2.20
CA GLY A 140 1.76 31.42 -1.16
C GLY A 140 3.23 31.03 -1.04
N GLU A 141 4.10 31.93 -1.48
CA GLU A 141 5.37 32.18 -0.80
C GLU A 141 5.11 32.35 0.71
N GLY A 142 5.76 31.53 1.54
CA GLY A 142 5.45 31.49 2.97
C GLY A 142 6.53 30.80 3.81
N LYS A 143 7.71 31.40 3.84
CA LYS A 143 8.74 31.34 4.91
C LYS A 143 9.09 29.97 5.53
N ASN A 144 10.25 29.46 5.10
CA ASN A 144 11.29 28.81 5.91
C ASN A 144 10.90 28.47 7.36
N PHE A 145 10.34 27.28 7.58
CA PHE A 145 10.36 26.67 8.90
C PHE A 145 11.69 25.94 9.07
N CYS A 146 12.74 26.71 9.40
CA CYS A 146 13.98 26.13 9.92
C CYS A 146 13.70 25.62 11.33
N ILE A 147 13.68 24.30 11.50
CA ILE A 147 13.78 23.66 12.82
C ILE A 147 15.18 23.04 12.92
N ASN A 148 16.03 23.66 13.73
CA ASN A 148 17.09 23.05 14.53
C ASN A 148 17.46 24.14 15.56
N ILE A 149 16.93 24.05 16.78
CA ILE A 149 17.47 23.32 17.94
C ILE A 149 18.79 23.94 18.43
N CYS A 150 18.67 24.57 19.60
CA CYS A 150 19.68 25.13 20.53
C CYS A 150 20.56 26.27 20.03
#